data_AF-A0A9E0ENB9-F1
#
_entry.id   AF-A0A9E0ENB9-F1
#
_cell.length_a   1.000
_cell.length_b   1.000
_cell.length_c   1.000
_cell.angle_alpha   90.00
_cell.angle_beta   90.00
_cell.angle_gamma   90.00
#
_symmetry.space_group_name_H-M   'P 1'
#
loop_
_entity.id
_entity.type
_entity.pdbx_description
1 polymer ?
#
loop_
_entity_poly.entity_id
_entity_poly.type
_entity_poly.pdbx_seq_one_letter_code
_entity_poly.pdbx_strand_id
1 'polypeptide(L)'
;MELVIRNITPAKVDMNIKEVESFIVTIKEKYENIIFSEKQIDEAKTSRTSLNKLEKNISDVRKKIEKESKIDIEKLINTLKQAEKDVKELSNNIGSQIKTFEEQESKKQLEEINVAIRNIFENDTNLIDYIKRNEKWKNKTFTISKIKDEVESELSRLKMKKDFILEEIKKSNEEISFKILFEKMIYLLNYEYSDITNIIRSEKEKIKETEENLRKQAEEKARQEVEEVPLSNFEKVKQKSEIKGPEEKYFDTTIRFEKAPLTFLKELKILSDRYQITYELKENIEL
;
A
#
# COMPACT_ATOMS: atom_id res chain seq x y z
N MET A 1 42.98 -12.43 -19.44
CA MET A 1 43.64 -13.74 -19.65
C MET A 1 42.64 -14.63 -20.34
N GLU A 2 43.04 -15.31 -21.40
CA GLU A 2 42.17 -16.21 -22.17
C GLU A 2 42.78 -17.61 -22.19
N LEU A 3 41.93 -18.63 -22.08
CA LEU A 3 42.37 -20.02 -22.19
C LEU A 3 42.57 -20.36 -23.67
N VAL A 4 43.82 -20.66 -24.05
CA VAL A 4 44.17 -20.99 -25.44
C VAL A 4 44.81 -22.37 -25.48
N ILE A 5 44.33 -23.21 -26.39
CA ILE A 5 44.93 -24.52 -26.66
C ILE A 5 46.21 -24.29 -27.46
N ARG A 6 47.37 -24.60 -26.88
CA ARG A 6 48.67 -24.42 -27.53
C ARG A 6 49.06 -25.59 -28.43
N ASN A 7 48.74 -26.82 -28.03
CA ASN A 7 48.96 -28.04 -28.80
C ASN A 7 48.11 -29.18 -28.20
N ILE A 8 47.62 -30.08 -29.04
CA ILE A 8 47.03 -31.36 -28.63
C ILE A 8 47.72 -32.46 -29.43
N THR A 9 48.40 -33.38 -28.74
CA THR A 9 49.01 -34.55 -29.36
C THR A 9 48.18 -35.79 -29.06
N PRO A 10 47.88 -36.64 -30.05
CA PRO A 10 47.23 -37.93 -29.81
C PRO A 10 48.03 -38.81 -28.84
N ALA A 11 47.32 -39.63 -28.06
CA ALA A 11 47.97 -40.63 -27.21
C ALA A 11 48.78 -41.61 -28.09
N LYS A 12 50.06 -41.80 -27.76
CA LYS A 12 50.95 -42.74 -28.47
C LYS A 12 51.07 -44.01 -27.63
N VAL A 13 50.71 -45.15 -28.23
CA VAL A 13 50.84 -46.47 -27.60
C VAL A 13 51.86 -47.28 -28.39
N ASP A 14 52.94 -47.70 -27.74
CA ASP A 14 53.95 -48.56 -28.33
C ASP A 14 53.67 -50.02 -27.94
N MET A 15 53.50 -50.89 -28.93
CA MET A 15 53.13 -52.28 -28.74
C MET A 15 53.44 -53.15 -29.96
N ASN A 16 53.49 -54.45 -29.74
CA ASN A 16 53.75 -55.45 -30.77
C ASN A 16 52.53 -55.74 -31.68
N ILE A 17 51.75 -54.73 -32.05
CA ILE A 17 50.50 -54.91 -32.83
C ILE A 17 50.74 -55.65 -34.14
N LYS A 18 51.87 -55.40 -34.81
CA LYS A 18 52.25 -56.11 -36.05
C LYS A 18 52.48 -57.60 -35.85
N GLU A 19 53.04 -57.99 -34.70
CA GLU A 19 53.23 -59.40 -34.35
C GLU A 19 51.87 -60.06 -34.10
N VAL A 20 50.97 -59.36 -33.39
CA VAL A 20 49.61 -59.85 -33.12
C VAL A 20 48.82 -60.01 -34.43
N GLU A 21 48.89 -59.04 -35.34
CA GLU A 21 48.25 -59.11 -36.66
C GLU A 21 48.76 -60.31 -37.47
N SER A 22 50.08 -60.49 -37.52
CA SER A 22 50.71 -61.62 -38.21
C SER A 22 50.28 -62.96 -37.59
N PHE A 23 50.26 -63.04 -36.26
CA PHE A 23 49.81 -64.24 -35.54
C PHE A 23 48.34 -64.57 -35.81
N ILE A 24 47.47 -63.56 -35.87
CA ILE A 24 46.04 -63.75 -36.19
C ILE A 24 45.85 -64.27 -37.63
N VAL A 25 46.65 -63.81 -38.60
CA VAL A 25 46.63 -64.35 -39.96
C VAL A 25 46.97 -65.84 -39.96
N THR A 26 48.05 -66.24 -39.28
CA THR A 26 48.45 -67.66 -39.17
C THR A 26 47.38 -68.50 -38.47
N ILE A 27 46.76 -67.97 -37.41
CA ILE A 27 45.66 -68.65 -36.71
C ILE A 27 44.45 -68.82 -37.64
N LYS A 28 44.11 -67.81 -38.45
CA LYS A 28 43.04 -67.92 -39.44
C LYS A 28 43.34 -68.99 -40.47
N GLU A 29 44.50 -68.95 -41.12
CA GLU A 29 44.91 -69.99 -42.10
C GLU A 29 44.84 -71.40 -41.53
N LYS A 30 45.23 -71.56 -40.26
CA LYS A 30 45.20 -72.84 -39.56
C LYS A 30 43.79 -73.37 -39.30
N TYR A 31 42.84 -72.51 -38.95
CA TYR A 31 41.53 -72.94 -38.43
C TYR A 31 40.33 -72.62 -39.32
N GLU A 32 40.47 -71.81 -40.37
CA GLU A 32 39.36 -71.32 -41.20
C GLU A 32 38.60 -72.43 -41.94
N ASN A 33 39.29 -73.49 -42.38
CA ASN A 33 38.71 -74.60 -43.14
C ASN A 33 38.87 -75.98 -42.46
N ILE A 34 39.24 -76.01 -41.17
CA ILE A 34 39.37 -77.28 -40.43
C ILE A 34 37.99 -77.81 -40.03
N ILE A 35 37.74 -79.08 -40.38
CA ILE A 35 36.63 -79.87 -39.83
C ILE A 35 37.22 -80.94 -38.93
N PHE A 36 37.01 -80.80 -37.62
CA PHE A 36 37.48 -81.79 -36.65
C PHE A 36 36.64 -83.07 -36.74
N SER A 37 37.29 -84.23 -36.76
CA SER A 37 36.63 -85.53 -36.65
C SER A 37 36.29 -85.89 -35.20
N GLU A 38 35.42 -86.88 -34.98
CA GLU A 38 35.00 -87.33 -33.65
C GLU A 38 36.18 -87.76 -32.75
N LYS A 39 37.25 -88.31 -33.36
CA LYS A 39 38.48 -88.70 -32.66
C LYS A 39 39.35 -87.51 -32.22
N GLN A 40 39.07 -86.29 -32.69
CA GLN A 40 39.86 -85.07 -32.45
C GLN A 40 39.16 -84.05 -31.55
N ILE A 41 38.08 -84.45 -30.87
CA ILE A 41 37.27 -83.56 -30.03
C ILE A 41 38.09 -82.90 -28.90
N ASP A 42 39.04 -83.61 -28.30
CA ASP A 42 39.85 -83.04 -27.23
C ASP A 42 40.87 -82.01 -27.74
N GLU A 43 41.40 -82.20 -28.95
CA GLU A 43 42.22 -81.21 -29.66
C GLU A 43 41.40 -79.97 -30.03
N ALA A 44 40.15 -80.15 -30.46
CA ALA A 44 39.22 -79.07 -30.78
C ALA A 44 38.88 -78.23 -29.53
N LYS A 45 38.58 -78.87 -28.39
CA LYS A 45 38.36 -78.20 -27.10
C LYS A 45 39.58 -77.41 -26.64
N THR A 46 40.77 -77.99 -26.79
CA THR A 46 42.05 -77.34 -26.42
C THR A 46 42.32 -76.12 -27.31
N SER A 47 42.08 -76.25 -28.62
CA SER A 47 42.22 -75.16 -29.59
C SER A 47 41.24 -74.03 -29.28
N ARG A 48 39.95 -74.33 -29.04
CA ARG A 48 38.93 -73.34 -28.64
C ARG A 48 39.31 -72.61 -27.36
N THR A 49 39.80 -73.33 -26.35
CA THR A 49 40.24 -72.73 -25.09
C THR A 49 41.39 -71.76 -25.31
N SER A 50 42.32 -72.09 -26.19
CA SER A 50 43.46 -71.24 -26.53
C SER A 50 43.02 -69.97 -27.27
N LEU A 51 42.08 -70.08 -28.22
CA LEU A 51 41.48 -68.93 -28.92
C LEU A 51 40.74 -68.00 -27.96
N ASN A 52 39.94 -68.55 -27.04
CA ASN A 52 39.23 -67.75 -26.03
C ASN A 52 40.21 -66.99 -25.11
N LYS A 53 41.35 -67.60 -24.75
CA LYS A 53 42.39 -66.93 -23.95
C LYS A 53 43.02 -65.76 -24.73
N LEU A 54 43.28 -65.94 -26.02
CA LEU A 54 43.81 -64.89 -26.89
C LEU A 54 42.81 -63.73 -27.05
N GLU A 55 41.55 -64.04 -27.36
CA GLU A 55 40.47 -63.05 -27.44
C GLU A 55 40.37 -62.22 -26.16
N LYS A 56 40.40 -62.90 -25.00
CA LYS A 56 40.37 -62.24 -23.70
C LYS A 56 41.55 -61.29 -23.53
N ASN A 57 42.77 -61.73 -23.85
CA ASN A 57 43.96 -60.88 -23.74
C ASN A 57 43.85 -59.62 -24.63
N ILE A 58 43.44 -59.77 -25.89
CA ILE A 58 43.22 -58.65 -26.82
C ILE A 58 42.17 -57.68 -26.24
N SER A 59 41.06 -58.22 -25.72
CA SER A 59 39.99 -57.43 -25.11
C SER A 59 40.45 -56.66 -23.88
N ASP A 60 41.23 -57.29 -23.00
CA ASP A 60 41.74 -56.68 -21.78
C ASP A 60 42.76 -55.56 -22.09
N VAL A 61 43.66 -55.79 -23.06
CA VAL A 61 44.62 -54.77 -23.53
C VAL A 61 43.88 -53.58 -24.17
N ARG A 62 42.89 -53.83 -25.03
CA ARG A 62 42.03 -52.77 -25.62
C ARG A 62 41.40 -51.90 -24.55
N LYS A 63 40.74 -52.51 -23.54
CA LYS A 63 40.10 -51.79 -22.43
C LYS A 63 41.11 -50.98 -21.62
N LYS A 64 42.31 -51.52 -21.39
CA LYS A 64 43.38 -50.82 -20.66
C LYS A 64 43.81 -49.54 -21.39
N ILE A 65 44.04 -49.62 -22.71
CA ILE A 65 44.42 -48.46 -23.54
C ILE A 65 43.31 -47.40 -23.52
N GLU A 66 42.05 -47.81 -23.72
CA GLU A 66 40.91 -46.89 -23.68
C GLU A 66 40.79 -46.17 -22.34
N LYS A 67 41.06 -46.86 -21.23
CA LYS A 67 41.05 -46.27 -19.89
C LYS A 67 42.21 -45.31 -19.69
N GLU A 68 43.45 -45.77 -19.91
CA GLU A 68 44.66 -45.00 -19.62
C GLU A 68 44.78 -43.75 -20.50
N SER A 69 44.39 -43.84 -21.78
CA SER A 69 44.42 -42.70 -22.71
C SER A 69 43.45 -41.57 -22.34
N LYS A 70 42.40 -41.86 -21.55
CA LYS A 70 41.37 -40.86 -21.17
C LYS A 70 41.64 -40.19 -19.83
N ILE A 71 42.42 -40.80 -18.92
CA ILE A 71 42.58 -40.34 -17.54
C ILE A 71 43.02 -38.87 -17.45
N ASP A 72 44.06 -38.49 -18.20
CA ASP A 72 44.60 -37.13 -18.07
C ASP A 72 43.73 -36.09 -18.77
N ILE A 73 43.04 -36.48 -19.85
CA ILE A 73 42.02 -35.64 -20.51
C ILE A 73 40.83 -35.43 -19.57
N GLU A 74 40.34 -36.47 -18.90
CA GLU A 74 39.25 -36.38 -17.94
C GLU A 74 39.62 -35.49 -16.74
N LYS A 75 40.83 -35.62 -16.20
CA LYS A 75 41.34 -34.72 -15.15
C LYS A 75 41.34 -33.28 -15.62
N LEU A 76 41.89 -33.01 -16.81
CA LEU A 76 41.91 -31.65 -17.38
C LEU A 76 40.49 -31.10 -17.54
N ILE A 77 39.58 -31.87 -18.13
CA ILE A 77 38.16 -31.48 -18.29
C ILE A 77 37.54 -31.16 -16.94
N ASN A 78 37.79 -31.97 -15.91
CA ASN A 78 37.27 -31.71 -14.57
C ASN A 78 37.86 -30.44 -13.95
N THR A 79 39.15 -30.18 -14.14
CA THR A 79 39.79 -28.92 -13.72
C THR A 79 39.14 -27.72 -14.43
N LEU A 80 38.89 -27.82 -15.74
CA LEU A 80 38.24 -26.76 -16.51
C LEU A 80 36.81 -26.51 -16.02
N LYS A 81 36.02 -27.57 -15.80
CA LYS A 81 34.66 -27.47 -15.24
C LYS A 81 34.64 -26.81 -13.86
N GLN A 82 35.61 -27.15 -13.01
CA GLN A 82 35.71 -26.53 -11.69
C GLN A 82 36.05 -25.04 -11.81
N ALA A 83 37.00 -24.68 -12.68
CA ALA A 83 37.34 -23.29 -12.94
C ALA A 83 36.16 -22.49 -13.51
N GLU A 84 35.38 -23.06 -14.44
CA GLU A 84 34.13 -22.46 -14.94
C GLU A 84 33.13 -22.19 -13.81
N LYS A 85 32.94 -23.17 -12.92
CA LYS A 85 32.05 -23.04 -11.77
C LYS A 85 32.52 -21.95 -10.81
N ASP A 86 33.79 -21.94 -10.46
CA ASP A 86 34.37 -20.96 -9.53
C ASP A 86 34.24 -19.54 -10.07
N VAL A 87 34.56 -19.31 -11.35
CA VAL A 87 34.39 -18.01 -12.00
C VAL A 87 32.92 -17.58 -12.02
N LYS A 88 32.00 -18.51 -12.31
CA LYS A 88 30.57 -18.21 -12.33
C LYS A 88 30.05 -17.84 -10.93
N GLU A 89 30.49 -18.55 -9.90
CA GLU A 89 30.14 -18.27 -8.51
C GLU A 89 30.64 -16.89 -8.07
N LEU A 90 31.91 -16.58 -8.34
CA LEU A 90 32.48 -15.26 -8.07
C LEU A 90 31.73 -14.14 -8.80
N SER A 91 31.41 -14.35 -10.09
CA SER A 91 30.63 -13.38 -10.88
C SER A 91 29.23 -13.15 -10.28
N ASN A 92 28.54 -14.21 -9.88
CA ASN A 92 27.23 -14.10 -9.24
C ASN A 92 27.30 -13.39 -7.88
N ASN A 93 28.34 -13.65 -7.08
CA ASN A 93 28.58 -12.99 -5.80
C ASN A 93 28.84 -11.49 -5.96
N ILE A 94 29.61 -11.09 -6.98
CA ILE A 94 29.81 -9.67 -7.30
C ILE A 94 28.48 -9.05 -7.75
N GLY A 95 27.71 -9.74 -8.59
CA GLY A 95 26.40 -9.27 -9.04
C GLY A 95 25.41 -9.03 -7.89
N SER A 96 25.37 -9.91 -6.89
CA SER A 96 24.50 -9.76 -5.72
C SER A 96 24.93 -8.60 -4.80
N GLN A 97 26.24 -8.38 -4.65
CA GLN A 97 26.78 -7.23 -3.92
C GLN A 97 26.42 -5.91 -4.59
N ILE A 98 26.57 -5.81 -5.92
CA ILE A 98 26.17 -4.63 -6.69
C ILE A 98 24.70 -4.33 -6.47
N LYS A 99 23.83 -5.34 -6.61
CA LYS A 99 22.39 -5.18 -6.41
C LYS A 99 22.06 -4.69 -5.00
N THR A 100 22.73 -5.23 -3.99
CA THR A 100 22.55 -4.81 -2.59
C THR A 100 22.95 -3.35 -2.38
N PHE A 101 24.06 -2.93 -2.98
CA PHE A 101 24.50 -1.54 -2.92
C PHE A 101 23.51 -0.59 -3.62
N GLU A 102 23.03 -0.96 -4.81
CA GLU A 102 22.01 -0.19 -5.53
C GLU A 102 20.69 -0.07 -4.77
N GLU A 103 20.24 -1.16 -4.12
CA GLU A 103 19.06 -1.14 -3.26
C GLU A 103 19.25 -0.26 -2.02
N GLN A 104 20.43 -0.28 -1.40
CA GLN A 104 20.77 0.58 -0.27
C GLN A 104 20.82 2.06 -0.67
N GLU A 105 21.46 2.38 -1.80
CA GLU A 105 21.47 3.75 -2.34
C GLU A 105 20.05 4.25 -2.63
N SER A 106 19.23 3.42 -3.26
CA SER A 106 17.83 3.75 -3.59
C SER A 106 17.00 4.01 -2.32
N LYS A 107 17.16 3.16 -1.29
CA LYS A 107 16.51 3.37 0.02
C LYS A 107 16.98 4.67 0.68
N LYS A 108 18.29 4.94 0.66
CA LYS A 108 18.85 6.17 1.23
C LYS A 108 18.32 7.41 0.51
N GLN A 109 18.29 7.39 -0.82
CA GLN A 109 17.72 8.47 -1.63
C GLN A 109 16.25 8.70 -1.30
N LEU A 110 15.45 7.63 -1.18
CA LEU A 110 14.05 7.74 -0.80
C LEU A 110 13.85 8.34 0.60
N GLU A 111 14.68 7.95 1.56
CA GLU A 111 14.64 8.53 2.91
C GLU A 111 15.03 10.01 2.89
N GLU A 112 16.10 10.39 2.18
CA GLU A 112 16.50 11.79 2.02
C GLU A 112 15.38 12.65 1.38
N ILE A 113 14.70 12.12 0.37
CA ILE A 113 13.53 12.76 -0.24
C ILE A 113 12.40 12.92 0.78
N ASN A 114 12.07 11.87 1.53
CA ASN A 114 11.00 11.93 2.52
C ASN A 114 11.33 12.91 3.65
N VAL A 115 12.58 12.96 4.11
CA VAL A 115 13.05 13.95 5.09
C VAL A 115 12.93 15.36 4.51
N ALA A 116 13.34 15.58 3.27
CA ALA A 116 13.19 16.89 2.61
C ALA A 116 11.73 17.33 2.53
N ILE A 117 10.81 16.43 2.14
CA ILE A 117 9.37 16.71 2.10
C ILE A 117 8.85 17.04 3.50
N ARG A 118 9.17 16.23 4.52
CA ARG A 118 8.73 16.49 5.90
C ARG A 118 9.21 17.85 6.40
N ASN A 119 10.46 18.22 6.13
CA ASN A 119 11.03 19.50 6.54
C ASN A 119 10.35 20.68 5.82
N ILE A 120 10.08 20.57 4.52
CA ILE A 120 9.40 21.63 3.76
C ILE A 120 7.94 21.80 4.25
N PHE A 121 7.28 20.71 4.62
CA PHE A 121 5.89 20.70 5.10
C PHE A 121 5.75 20.82 6.63
N GLU A 122 6.80 21.14 7.38
CA GLU A 122 6.79 21.13 8.85
C GLU A 122 5.64 21.96 9.46
N ASN A 123 5.32 23.11 8.84
CA ASN A 123 4.23 23.99 9.28
C ASN A 123 2.88 23.74 8.57
N ASP A 124 2.85 22.80 7.62
CA ASP A 124 1.71 22.53 6.73
C ASP A 124 1.47 21.02 6.62
N THR A 125 1.59 20.31 7.75
CA THR A 125 1.55 18.84 7.80
C THR A 125 0.26 18.25 7.24
N ASN A 126 -0.86 18.96 7.32
CA ASN A 126 -2.14 18.54 6.74
C ASN A 126 -2.17 18.59 5.19
N LEU A 127 -1.18 19.23 4.55
CA LEU A 127 -1.04 19.29 3.10
C LEU A 127 -0.09 18.22 2.54
N ILE A 128 0.68 17.54 3.38
CA ILE A 128 1.74 16.63 2.95
C ILE A 128 1.21 15.46 2.11
N ASP A 129 0.00 14.97 2.43
CA ASP A 129 -0.64 13.86 1.74
C ASP A 129 -1.16 14.22 0.34
N TYR A 130 -1.19 15.52 0.00
CA TYR A 130 -1.68 16.05 -1.27
C TYR A 130 -0.55 16.41 -2.23
N ILE A 131 0.71 16.15 -1.86
CA ILE A 131 1.86 16.39 -2.73
C ILE A 131 1.84 15.46 -3.95
N LYS A 132 1.97 16.04 -5.14
CA LYS A 132 2.15 15.25 -6.37
C LYS A 132 3.60 14.81 -6.49
N ARG A 133 3.88 13.53 -6.21
CA ARG A 133 5.22 12.96 -6.37
C ARG A 133 5.57 12.77 -7.84
N ASN A 134 6.81 13.12 -8.21
CA ASN A 134 7.34 12.96 -9.56
C ASN A 134 8.21 11.69 -9.65
N GLU A 135 7.95 10.83 -10.64
CA GLU A 135 8.70 9.59 -10.84
C GLU A 135 10.19 9.83 -11.08
N LYS A 136 10.54 11.00 -11.65
CA LYS A 136 11.93 11.40 -11.92
C LYS A 136 12.76 11.55 -10.66
N TRP A 137 12.16 11.69 -9.48
CA TRP A 137 12.87 11.77 -8.21
C TRP A 137 13.66 10.49 -7.89
N LYS A 138 13.31 9.35 -8.52
CA LYS A 138 14.06 8.09 -8.41
C LYS A 138 15.30 8.05 -9.31
N ASN A 139 15.48 9.01 -10.21
CA ASN A 139 16.61 9.03 -11.14
C ASN A 139 17.86 9.53 -10.43
N LYS A 140 18.99 8.83 -10.56
CA LYS A 140 20.28 9.22 -9.96
C LYS A 140 20.77 10.61 -10.40
N THR A 141 20.38 11.07 -11.59
CA THR A 141 20.75 12.39 -12.12
C THR A 141 19.87 13.53 -11.59
N PHE A 142 18.78 13.21 -10.90
CA PHE A 142 17.85 14.19 -10.35
C PHE A 142 18.27 14.52 -8.91
N THR A 143 18.95 15.65 -8.75
CA THR A 143 19.57 16.03 -7.49
C THR A 143 18.53 16.37 -6.42
N ILE A 144 18.87 16.14 -5.15
CA ILE A 144 18.00 16.47 -4.02
C ILE A 144 17.60 17.95 -3.99
N SER A 145 18.46 18.85 -4.48
CA SER A 145 18.13 20.28 -4.61
C SER A 145 16.95 20.50 -5.55
N LYS A 146 16.95 19.88 -6.74
CA LYS A 146 15.84 19.99 -7.70
C LYS A 146 14.56 19.41 -7.14
N ILE A 147 14.66 18.33 -6.36
CA ILE A 147 13.51 17.74 -5.66
C ILE A 147 12.94 18.75 -4.67
N LYS A 148 13.79 19.40 -3.86
CA LYS A 148 13.35 20.45 -2.92
C LYS A 148 12.64 21.59 -3.64
N ASP A 149 13.21 22.09 -4.74
CA ASP A 149 12.61 23.16 -5.53
C ASP A 149 11.21 22.76 -6.07
N GLU A 150 11.05 21.53 -6.57
CA GLU A 150 9.75 21.01 -7.02
C GLU A 150 8.75 20.86 -5.85
N VAL A 151 9.22 20.37 -4.70
CA VAL A 151 8.41 20.19 -3.48
C VAL A 151 7.93 21.53 -2.93
N GLU A 152 8.79 22.56 -2.91
CA GLU A 152 8.45 23.93 -2.48
C GLU A 152 7.44 24.59 -3.44
N SER A 153 7.61 24.38 -4.75
CA SER A 153 6.65 24.84 -5.76
C SER A 153 5.28 24.16 -5.56
N GLU A 154 5.26 22.84 -5.31
CA GLU A 154 4.03 22.12 -5.04
C GLU A 154 3.35 22.55 -3.73
N LEU A 155 4.11 22.80 -2.66
CA LEU A 155 3.58 23.36 -1.42
C LEU A 155 2.92 24.73 -1.68
N SER A 156 3.59 25.60 -2.44
CA SER A 156 3.04 26.92 -2.81
C SER A 156 1.73 26.80 -3.57
N ARG A 157 1.66 25.85 -4.53
CA ARG A 157 0.42 25.54 -5.28
C ARG A 157 -0.69 25.03 -4.36
N LEU A 158 -0.37 24.15 -3.41
CA LEU A 158 -1.33 23.62 -2.45
C LEU A 158 -1.86 24.71 -1.51
N LYS A 159 -1.01 25.64 -1.07
CA LYS A 159 -1.42 26.81 -0.26
C LYS A 159 -2.41 27.69 -1.01
N MET A 160 -2.11 28.07 -2.25
CA MET A 160 -3.05 28.84 -3.08
C MET A 160 -4.40 28.14 -3.22
N LYS A 161 -4.39 26.82 -3.40
CA LYS A 161 -5.61 26.03 -3.53
C LYS A 161 -6.38 25.92 -2.22
N LYS A 162 -5.69 25.77 -1.10
CA LYS A 162 -6.28 25.83 0.25
C LYS A 162 -6.96 27.17 0.48
N ASP A 163 -6.28 28.27 0.16
CA ASP A 163 -6.82 29.63 0.32
C ASP A 163 -8.08 29.83 -0.52
N PHE A 164 -8.08 29.34 -1.77
CA PHE A 164 -9.27 29.34 -2.62
C PHE A 164 -10.44 28.55 -2.00
N ILE A 165 -10.20 27.33 -1.52
CA ILE A 165 -11.23 26.52 -0.86
C ILE A 165 -11.80 27.26 0.36
N LEU A 166 -10.93 27.85 1.18
CA LEU A 166 -11.33 28.63 2.36
C LEU A 166 -12.20 29.84 1.98
N GLU A 167 -11.87 30.52 0.89
CA GLU A 167 -12.66 31.65 0.39
C GLU A 167 -14.05 31.21 -0.08
N GLU A 168 -14.15 30.12 -0.83
CA GLU A 168 -15.43 29.58 -1.31
C GLU A 168 -16.30 29.05 -0.17
N ILE A 169 -15.68 28.41 0.83
CA ILE A 169 -16.34 28.01 2.08
C ILE A 169 -16.85 29.24 2.82
N LYS A 170 -16.04 30.29 2.95
CA LYS A 170 -16.43 31.53 3.64
C LYS A 170 -17.66 32.16 2.98
N LYS A 171 -17.66 32.32 1.66
CA LYS A 171 -18.82 32.83 0.89
C LYS A 171 -20.07 31.99 1.13
N SER A 172 -19.94 30.67 1.06
CA SER A 172 -21.07 29.76 1.27
C SER A 172 -21.61 29.80 2.71
N ASN A 173 -20.70 29.93 3.67
CA ASN A 173 -21.01 30.03 5.09
C ASN A 173 -21.74 31.31 5.47
N GLU A 174 -21.73 32.37 4.65
CA GLU A 174 -22.54 33.57 4.89
C GLU A 174 -24.05 33.31 4.72
N GLU A 175 -24.44 32.28 3.97
CA GLU A 175 -25.84 31.97 3.64
C GLU A 175 -26.47 30.81 4.44
N ILE A 176 -25.72 30.18 5.36
CA ILE A 176 -26.14 28.98 6.11
C ILE A 176 -25.82 29.11 7.60
N SER A 177 -26.60 28.44 8.45
CA SER A 177 -26.41 28.41 9.90
C SER A 177 -25.37 27.36 10.31
N PHE A 178 -25.48 26.13 9.81
CA PHE A 178 -24.52 25.06 10.01
C PHE A 178 -23.33 25.24 9.06
N LYS A 179 -22.17 25.61 9.62
CA LYS A 179 -21.00 25.96 8.81
C LYS A 179 -20.33 24.74 8.19
N ILE A 180 -19.93 24.88 6.93
CA ILE A 180 -18.97 23.99 6.27
C ILE A 180 -17.59 24.25 6.89
N LEU A 181 -16.91 23.17 7.28
CA LEU A 181 -15.57 23.19 7.84
C LEU A 181 -14.55 22.76 6.78
N PHE A 182 -13.39 23.43 6.76
CA PHE A 182 -12.32 23.11 5.82
C PHE A 182 -11.85 21.66 5.96
N GLU A 183 -11.78 21.14 7.18
CA GLU A 183 -11.34 19.78 7.49
C GLU A 183 -12.22 18.73 6.82
N LYS A 184 -13.51 19.02 6.62
CA LYS A 184 -14.44 18.14 5.89
C LYS A 184 -14.28 18.23 4.37
N MET A 185 -13.63 19.30 3.89
CA MET A 185 -13.47 19.62 2.48
C MET A 185 -12.01 19.55 2.01
N ILE A 186 -11.07 19.16 2.88
CA ILE A 186 -9.64 19.15 2.56
C ILE A 186 -9.29 18.25 1.37
N TYR A 187 -10.09 17.20 1.12
CA TYR A 187 -9.94 16.31 -0.04
C TYR A 187 -10.07 17.05 -1.39
N LEU A 188 -10.70 18.23 -1.41
CA LEU A 188 -10.85 19.10 -2.57
C LEU A 188 -9.51 19.63 -3.09
N LEU A 189 -8.43 19.54 -2.32
CA LEU A 189 -7.07 19.83 -2.81
C LEU A 189 -6.66 18.99 -4.04
N ASN A 190 -7.32 17.85 -4.27
CA ASN A 190 -7.11 17.00 -5.44
C ASN A 190 -7.99 17.34 -6.66
N TYR A 191 -8.94 18.27 -6.53
CA TYR A 191 -9.95 18.56 -7.55
C TYR A 191 -9.65 19.82 -8.34
N GLU A 192 -10.11 19.95 -9.57
CA GLU A 192 -9.93 21.19 -10.33
C GLU A 192 -10.74 22.34 -9.71
N TYR A 193 -10.27 23.58 -9.88
CA TYR A 193 -10.90 24.77 -9.27
C TYR A 193 -12.40 24.89 -9.55
N SER A 194 -12.85 24.51 -10.76
CA SER A 194 -14.27 24.48 -11.12
C SER A 194 -15.08 23.49 -10.29
N ASP A 195 -14.52 22.30 -10.05
CA ASP A 195 -15.19 21.24 -9.29
C ASP A 195 -15.28 21.61 -7.82
N ILE A 196 -14.24 22.25 -7.28
CA ILE A 196 -14.21 22.77 -5.91
C ILE A 196 -15.40 23.68 -5.66
N THR A 197 -15.58 24.71 -6.49
CA THR A 197 -16.70 25.65 -6.36
C THR A 197 -18.05 24.93 -6.48
N ASN A 198 -18.18 23.98 -7.40
CA ASN A 198 -19.43 23.24 -7.60
C ASN A 198 -19.76 22.33 -6.40
N ILE A 199 -18.77 21.63 -5.84
CA ILE A 199 -18.95 20.74 -4.69
C ILE A 199 -19.32 21.56 -3.45
N ILE A 200 -18.62 22.67 -3.17
CA ILE A 200 -18.93 23.54 -2.03
C ILE A 200 -20.34 24.13 -2.17
N ARG A 201 -20.72 24.57 -3.37
CA ARG A 201 -22.09 25.06 -3.64
C ARG A 201 -23.12 23.96 -3.39
N SER A 202 -22.89 22.74 -3.87
CA SER A 202 -23.79 21.62 -3.64
C SER A 202 -23.94 21.30 -2.15
N GLU A 203 -22.83 21.33 -1.40
CA GLU A 203 -22.88 21.10 0.05
C GLU A 203 -23.68 22.19 0.77
N LYS A 204 -23.50 23.46 0.37
CA LYS A 204 -24.28 24.58 0.89
C LYS A 204 -25.78 24.34 0.71
N GLU A 205 -26.22 23.93 -0.48
CA GLU A 205 -27.65 23.68 -0.74
C GLU A 205 -28.19 22.50 0.09
N LYS A 206 -27.41 21.42 0.26
CA LYS A 206 -27.80 20.31 1.15
C LYS A 206 -27.97 20.75 2.60
N ILE A 207 -27.07 21.62 3.08
CA ILE A 207 -27.16 22.16 4.44
C ILE A 207 -28.40 23.04 4.58
N LYS A 208 -28.69 23.92 3.61
CA LYS A 208 -29.92 24.73 3.62
C LYS A 208 -31.19 23.88 3.69
N GLU A 209 -31.26 22.82 2.89
CA GLU A 209 -32.38 21.89 2.94
C GLU A 209 -32.50 21.23 4.32
N THR A 210 -31.38 20.84 4.92
CA THR A 210 -31.35 20.24 6.26
C THR A 210 -31.80 21.23 7.34
N GLU A 211 -31.36 22.49 7.29
CA GLU A 211 -31.79 23.57 8.20
C GLU A 211 -33.29 23.84 8.10
N GLU A 212 -33.81 23.94 6.87
CA GLU A 212 -35.24 24.17 6.64
C GLU A 212 -36.09 23.01 7.16
N ASN A 213 -35.65 21.77 6.93
CA ASN A 213 -36.33 20.58 7.44
C ASN A 213 -36.32 20.54 8.97
N LEU A 214 -35.21 20.88 9.62
CA LEU A 214 -35.13 20.96 11.08
C LEU A 214 -36.00 22.09 11.64
N ARG A 215 -36.08 23.25 10.97
CA ARG A 215 -36.97 24.34 11.38
C ARG A 215 -38.43 23.90 11.32
N LYS A 216 -38.86 23.28 10.21
CA LYS A 216 -40.23 22.75 10.07
C LYS A 216 -40.56 21.72 11.15
N GLN A 217 -39.65 20.78 11.42
CA GLN A 217 -39.85 19.78 12.47
C GLN A 217 -39.95 20.40 13.86
N ALA A 218 -39.15 21.45 14.15
CA ALA A 218 -39.23 22.15 15.42
C ALA A 218 -40.55 22.94 15.55
N GLU A 219 -40.99 23.62 14.49
CA GLU A 219 -42.28 24.32 14.45
C GLU A 219 -43.47 23.36 14.60
N GLU A 220 -43.42 22.19 13.98
CA GLU A 220 -44.47 21.17 14.09
C GLU A 220 -44.53 20.56 15.49
N LYS A 221 -43.39 20.23 16.10
CA LYS A 221 -43.33 19.77 17.49
C LYS A 221 -43.84 20.83 18.46
N ALA A 222 -43.45 22.09 18.28
CA ALA A 222 -43.96 23.19 19.10
C ALA A 222 -45.48 23.38 18.95
N ARG A 223 -46.06 23.16 17.77
CA ARG A 223 -47.51 23.17 17.57
C ARG A 223 -48.20 21.99 18.26
N GLN A 224 -47.65 20.79 18.13
CA GLN A 224 -48.19 19.59 18.78
C GLN A 224 -48.15 19.70 20.32
N GLU A 225 -47.07 20.24 20.89
CA GLU A 225 -46.98 20.49 22.35
C GLU A 225 -47.98 21.54 22.84
N VAL A 226 -48.35 22.53 22.01
CA VAL A 226 -49.39 23.52 22.33
C VAL A 226 -50.80 22.94 22.17
N GLU A 227 -51.00 22.00 21.24
CA GLU A 227 -52.29 21.34 20.96
C GLU A 227 -52.58 20.18 21.93
N GLU A 228 -51.56 19.54 22.50
CA GLU A 228 -51.66 18.48 23.53
C GLU A 228 -51.81 19.03 24.97
N VAL A 229 -51.82 20.35 25.19
CA VAL A 229 -52.25 20.93 26.48
C VAL A 229 -53.75 20.65 26.66
N PRO A 230 -54.19 19.82 27.63
CA PRO A 230 -55.59 19.43 27.73
C PRO A 230 -56.47 20.65 28.04
N LEU A 231 -57.56 20.80 27.29
CA LEU A 231 -58.65 21.77 27.52
C LEU A 231 -59.40 21.59 28.87
N SER A 232 -58.88 20.83 29.84
CA SER A 232 -59.52 20.63 31.14
C SER A 232 -59.19 21.80 32.08
N ASN A 233 -59.90 22.92 31.88
CA ASN A 233 -60.51 23.78 32.92
C ASN A 233 -60.88 25.16 32.35
N PHE A 234 -61.69 25.19 31.29
CA PHE A 234 -62.48 26.38 30.97
C PHE A 234 -63.85 26.29 31.67
N GLU A 235 -63.90 26.59 32.96
CA GLU A 235 -65.16 26.93 33.64
C GLU A 235 -65.15 28.39 34.13
N LYS A 236 -65.71 29.24 33.25
CA LYS A 236 -66.51 30.46 33.50
C LYS A 236 -66.21 31.30 34.75
N VAL A 237 -65.74 32.54 34.55
CA VAL A 237 -66.25 33.71 35.31
C VAL A 237 -66.36 34.94 34.40
N LYS A 238 -67.47 35.67 34.62
CA LYS A 238 -68.06 36.76 33.84
C LYS A 238 -67.21 38.04 33.80
N GLN A 239 -67.21 38.69 32.63
CA GLN A 239 -66.80 40.10 32.47
C GLN A 239 -67.76 41.04 33.21
N LYS A 240 -67.20 41.95 34.00
CA LYS A 240 -67.78 43.28 34.23
C LYS A 240 -66.71 44.31 33.90
N SER A 241 -66.96 45.09 32.86
CA SER A 241 -66.17 46.26 32.50
C SER A 241 -66.73 47.49 33.25
N GLU A 242 -65.88 48.17 34.00
CA GLU A 242 -66.09 49.58 34.32
C GLU A 242 -65.02 50.40 33.57
N ILE A 243 -65.48 51.34 32.75
CA ILE A 243 -64.65 52.27 31.99
C ILE A 243 -64.60 53.59 32.75
N LYS A 244 -63.40 54.06 33.10
CA LYS A 244 -63.12 55.49 33.29
C LYS A 244 -61.68 55.84 32.90
N GLY A 245 -61.54 56.76 31.96
CA GLY A 245 -60.35 57.62 31.79
C GLY A 245 -59.30 57.13 30.80
N PRO A 246 -58.58 58.06 30.12
CA PRO A 246 -57.58 57.72 29.13
C PRO A 246 -56.30 57.23 29.83
N GLU A 247 -55.51 56.42 29.14
CA GLU A 247 -54.29 55.71 29.61
C GLU A 247 -54.58 54.33 30.25
N GLU A 248 -54.07 53.30 29.56
CA GLU A 248 -54.03 51.86 29.88
C GLU A 248 -55.33 51.13 30.26
N LYS A 249 -55.68 50.11 29.47
CA LYS A 249 -56.75 49.15 29.81
C LYS A 249 -56.22 48.17 30.85
N TYR A 250 -56.65 48.29 32.10
CA TYR A 250 -56.39 47.30 33.14
C TYR A 250 -57.47 46.21 33.14
N PHE A 251 -57.05 44.94 33.13
CA PHE A 251 -57.93 43.79 33.22
C PHE A 251 -57.74 43.12 34.58
N ASP A 252 -58.81 42.99 35.35
CA ASP A 252 -58.79 42.20 36.58
C ASP A 252 -58.71 40.72 36.20
N THR A 253 -57.52 40.12 36.39
CA THR A 253 -57.21 38.76 35.96
C THR A 253 -56.50 38.02 37.08
N THR A 254 -57.03 36.86 37.47
CA THR A 254 -56.36 35.95 38.41
C THR A 254 -55.50 34.97 37.64
N ILE A 255 -54.18 35.02 37.84
CA ILE A 255 -53.22 34.08 37.26
C ILE A 255 -52.74 33.15 38.37
N ARG A 256 -52.86 31.83 38.17
CA ARG A 256 -52.39 30.81 39.11
C ARG A 256 -51.25 30.01 38.51
N PHE A 257 -50.14 29.91 39.23
CA PHE A 257 -49.01 29.07 38.87
C PHE A 257 -49.02 27.80 39.73
N GLU A 258 -49.31 26.63 39.13
CA GLU A 258 -49.44 25.39 39.91
C GLU A 258 -48.13 24.82 40.44
N LYS A 259 -47.00 25.12 39.78
CA LYS A 259 -45.65 24.63 40.16
C LYS A 259 -44.57 25.68 39.84
N ALA A 260 -44.72 26.89 40.37
CA ALA A 260 -43.72 27.93 40.20
C ALA A 260 -42.47 27.65 41.06
N PRO A 261 -41.25 27.68 40.49
CA PRO A 261 -40.03 27.62 41.28
C PRO A 261 -39.85 28.90 42.11
N LEU A 262 -39.23 28.79 43.28
CA LEU A 262 -39.05 29.91 44.22
C LEU A 262 -38.32 31.11 43.60
N THR A 263 -37.35 30.85 42.72
CA THR A 263 -36.60 31.88 42.00
C THR A 263 -37.51 32.73 41.11
N PHE A 264 -38.43 32.11 40.39
CA PHE A 264 -39.42 32.80 39.56
C PHE A 264 -40.37 33.65 40.40
N LEU A 265 -40.82 33.16 41.56
CA LEU A 265 -41.71 33.92 42.45
C LEU A 265 -41.03 35.18 43.01
N LYS A 266 -39.73 35.11 43.30
CA LYS A 266 -38.94 36.28 43.73
C LYS A 266 -38.80 37.33 42.64
N GLU A 267 -38.52 36.91 41.41
CA GLU A 267 -38.45 37.81 40.26
C GLU A 267 -39.82 38.44 39.96
N LEU A 268 -40.89 37.64 40.02
CA LEU A 268 -42.25 38.11 39.81
C LEU A 268 -42.67 39.11 40.89
N LYS A 269 -42.29 38.91 42.15
CA LYS A 269 -42.52 39.88 43.23
C LYS A 269 -41.87 41.23 42.93
N ILE A 270 -40.59 41.24 42.56
CA ILE A 270 -39.85 42.46 42.21
C ILE A 270 -40.54 43.21 41.06
N LEU A 271 -41.04 42.46 40.07
CA LEU A 271 -41.73 43.04 38.91
C LEU A 271 -43.11 43.59 39.31
N SER A 272 -43.88 42.85 40.10
CA SER A 272 -45.19 43.28 40.60
C SER A 272 -45.07 44.54 41.45
N ASP A 273 -44.09 44.61 42.36
CA ASP A 273 -43.82 45.80 43.18
C ASP A 273 -43.49 47.02 42.30
N ARG A 274 -42.71 46.83 41.23
CA ARG A 274 -42.34 47.90 40.27
C ARG A 274 -43.56 48.49 39.55
N TYR A 275 -44.51 47.64 39.16
CA TYR A 275 -45.72 48.05 38.44
C TYR A 275 -46.94 48.24 39.36
N GLN A 276 -46.74 48.17 40.68
CA GLN A 276 -47.81 48.32 41.69
C GLN A 276 -48.96 47.32 41.52
N ILE A 277 -48.64 46.10 41.08
CA ILE A 277 -49.59 45.01 40.90
C ILE A 277 -49.85 44.33 42.24
N THR A 278 -51.11 44.23 42.65
CA THR A 278 -51.51 43.52 43.87
C THR A 278 -51.45 42.00 43.67
N TYR A 279 -50.90 41.28 44.65
CA TYR A 279 -50.84 39.81 44.64
C TYR A 279 -51.19 39.23 46.01
N GLU A 280 -51.67 37.99 46.04
CA GLU A 280 -51.99 37.23 47.25
C GLU A 280 -51.24 35.90 47.24
N LEU A 281 -50.51 35.60 48.32
CA LEU A 281 -49.86 34.31 48.52
C LEU A 281 -50.81 33.38 49.27
N LYS A 282 -51.22 32.28 48.63
CA LYS A 282 -52.12 31.28 49.25
C LYS A 282 -51.41 30.35 50.23
N GLU A 283 -50.09 30.36 50.25
CA GLU A 283 -49.25 29.58 51.15
C GLU A 283 -48.30 30.54 51.88
N ASN A 284 -48.00 30.27 53.17
CA ASN A 284 -47.05 31.06 53.96
C ASN A 284 -45.61 30.80 53.46
N ILE A 285 -45.25 31.45 52.36
CA ILE A 285 -43.94 31.40 51.73
C ILE A 285 -43.33 32.81 51.87
N GLU A 286 -42.13 32.91 52.45
CA GLU A 286 -41.35 34.16 52.44
C GLU A 286 -40.69 34.34 51.06
N LEU A 287 -41.10 35.39 50.33
CA LEU A 287 -40.58 35.77 49.01
C LEU A 287 -39.59 36.92 49.09
#